data_AF-H2L0E8-F1
#
_entry.id   AF-H2L0E8-F1
#
_cell.length_a   1.000
_cell.length_b   1.000
_cell.length_c   1.000
_cell.angle_alpha   90.00
_cell.angle_beta   90.00
_cell.angle_gamma   90.00
#
_symmetry.space_group_name_H-M   'P 1'
#
loop_
_entity.id
_entity.type
_entity.pdbx_description
1 polymer ?
#
loop_
_entity_poly.entity_id
_entity_poly.type
_entity_poly.pdbx_seq_one_letter_code
_entity_poly.pdbx_strand_id
1 'polypeptide(L)'
;MAKPTRNVSMKLLTPGDTTGGSELLTYVPYRKGMVSMRTLTWTFILMQLVFSCACFIASLAIISAKFNSVSVYEDKQYISFEWWIFCGLSFSMIINTVAAMYALAEHNRFLLIPHIFLLILCNSLACYVLHYTISNFDSTDFNWHIGLMTIICTESFLLSCLVFEVRTLRSMT
;
A
#
# COMPACT_ATOMS: atom_id res chain seq x y z
N MET A 1 -11.19 39.95 -2.58
CA MET A 1 -11.63 39.57 -1.21
C MET A 1 -10.48 38.87 -0.50
N ALA A 2 -9.71 39.58 0.32
CA ALA A 2 -8.63 38.99 1.12
C ALA A 2 -9.22 38.48 2.45
N LYS A 3 -9.11 37.17 2.71
CA LYS A 3 -9.53 36.53 3.97
C LYS A 3 -8.39 36.60 5.01
N PRO A 4 -8.71 36.70 6.31
CA PRO A 4 -7.79 37.22 7.32
C PRO A 4 -6.74 36.20 7.78
N THR A 5 -5.52 36.70 7.96
CA THR A 5 -4.36 36.06 8.58
C THR A 5 -4.65 35.77 10.06
N ARG A 6 -4.78 34.49 10.40
CA ARG A 6 -4.93 34.03 11.78
C ARG A 6 -3.55 34.00 12.44
N ASN A 7 -3.18 35.11 13.08
CA ASN A 7 -1.98 35.20 13.92
C ASN A 7 -2.14 34.28 15.14
N VAL A 8 -1.53 33.11 15.10
CA VAL A 8 -1.39 32.24 16.28
C VAL A 8 -0.27 32.82 17.14
N SER A 9 -0.66 33.61 18.14
CA SER A 9 0.26 34.15 19.14
C SER A 9 0.78 33.00 20.01
N MET A 10 2.03 32.58 19.79
CA MET A 10 2.73 31.67 20.70
C MET A 10 3.05 32.45 21.98
N LYS A 11 2.27 32.22 23.04
CA LYS A 11 2.54 32.77 24.36
C LYS A 11 3.74 32.04 24.95
N LEU A 12 4.90 32.71 24.99
CA LEU A 12 6.13 32.23 25.60
C LEU A 12 5.97 32.30 27.13
N LEU A 13 5.77 31.15 27.77
CA LEU A 13 5.60 31.08 29.22
C LEU A 13 6.93 31.37 29.92
N THR A 14 6.94 32.41 30.77
CA THR A 14 8.06 32.76 31.65
C THR A 14 8.06 31.87 32.89
N PRO A 15 9.25 31.61 33.48
CA PRO A 15 9.38 30.64 34.56
C PRO A 15 8.86 31.24 35.88
N GLY A 16 7.69 30.79 36.34
CA GLY A 16 7.14 31.21 37.64
C GLY A 16 5.69 30.83 37.93
N ASP A 17 4.86 30.57 36.92
CA ASP A 17 3.44 30.24 37.16
C ASP A 17 3.28 28.80 37.66
N THR A 18 3.14 28.68 38.98
CA THR A 18 2.90 27.47 39.75
C THR A 18 1.46 27.48 40.30
N THR A 19 0.45 27.33 39.45
CA THR A 19 -0.91 26.95 39.91
C THR A 19 -1.78 26.49 38.74
N GLY A 20 -2.00 25.17 38.60
CA GLY A 20 -2.96 24.62 37.65
C GLY A 20 -2.55 23.28 37.04
N GLY A 21 -2.45 22.23 37.87
CA GLY A 21 -1.98 20.89 37.51
C GLY A 21 -2.89 20.05 36.61
N SER A 22 -3.47 20.62 35.55
CA SER A 22 -4.32 19.87 34.61
C SER A 22 -4.10 20.20 33.12
N GLU A 23 -3.20 21.11 32.74
CA GLU A 23 -2.92 21.42 31.32
C GLU A 23 -1.57 20.89 30.80
N LEU A 24 -0.75 20.24 31.64
CA LEU A 24 0.59 19.78 31.24
C LEU A 24 0.60 18.44 30.46
N LEU A 25 -0.53 17.77 30.26
CA LEU A 25 -0.56 16.38 29.75
C LEU A 25 -1.05 16.18 28.31
N THR A 26 -1.47 17.21 27.57
CA THR A 26 -2.03 17.00 26.21
C THR A 26 -1.24 17.63 25.06
N TYR A 27 -0.18 18.39 25.31
CA TYR A 27 0.56 19.03 24.21
C TYR A 27 1.69 18.20 23.58
N VAL A 28 2.04 17.03 24.15
CA VAL A 28 3.22 16.25 23.70
C VAL A 28 2.97 14.92 22.95
N PRO A 29 1.75 14.42 22.68
CA PRO A 29 1.62 13.26 21.79
C PRO A 29 1.46 13.61 20.30
N TYR A 30 1.05 14.83 19.92
CA TYR A 30 0.70 15.09 18.51
C TYR A 30 1.92 15.10 17.57
N ARG A 31 3.02 15.76 17.97
CA ARG A 31 4.24 15.85 17.14
C ARG A 31 4.95 14.51 17.02
N LYS A 32 5.07 13.77 18.13
CA LYS A 32 5.64 12.41 18.14
C LYS A 32 4.76 11.44 17.34
N GLY A 33 3.43 11.56 17.47
CA GLY A 33 2.46 10.79 16.69
C GLY A 33 2.61 11.04 15.18
N MET A 34 2.74 12.29 14.74
CA MET A 34 2.91 12.61 13.30
C MET A 34 4.21 12.07 12.72
N VAL A 35 5.34 12.20 13.44
CA VAL A 35 6.63 11.64 12.99
C VAL A 35 6.54 10.12 12.93
N SER A 36 5.95 9.48 13.95
CA SER A 36 5.75 8.03 13.99
C SER A 36 4.89 7.54 12.83
N MET A 37 3.81 8.25 12.50
CA MET A 37 2.93 7.91 11.37
C MET A 37 3.68 8.01 10.04
N ARG A 38 4.47 9.08 9.84
CA ARG A 38 5.26 9.25 8.61
C ARG A 38 6.27 8.13 8.42
N THR A 39 7.04 7.80 9.45
CA THR A 39 8.04 6.71 9.38
C THR A 39 7.36 5.39 9.08
N LEU A 40 6.22 5.12 9.72
CA LEU A 40 5.48 3.88 9.54
C LEU A 40 4.90 3.77 8.12
N THR A 41 4.26 4.82 7.58
CA THR A 41 3.80 4.85 6.18
C THR A 41 4.96 4.61 5.21
N TRP A 42 6.14 5.20 5.49
CA TRP A 42 7.33 4.99 4.67
C TRP A 42 7.79 3.53 4.66
N THR A 43 7.76 2.85 5.82
CA THR A 43 8.03 1.42 5.92
C THR A 43 7.03 0.57 5.16
N PHE A 44 5.72 0.86 5.26
CA PHE A 44 4.69 0.13 4.51
C PHE A 44 4.85 0.26 2.99
N ILE A 45 5.15 1.47 2.51
CA ILE A 45 5.38 1.73 1.09
C ILE A 45 6.65 1.01 0.59
N LEU A 46 7.71 0.97 1.41
CA LEU A 46 8.91 0.17 1.09
C LEU A 46 8.61 -1.32 1.03
N MET A 47 7.86 -1.85 1.98
CA MET A 47 7.44 -3.26 1.98
C MET A 47 6.56 -3.58 0.76
N GLN A 48 5.66 -2.67 0.40
CA GLN A 48 4.83 -2.80 -0.80
C GLN A 48 5.68 -2.79 -2.08
N LEU A 49 6.68 -1.90 -2.16
CA LEU A 49 7.61 -1.86 -3.29
C LEU A 49 8.35 -3.19 -3.45
N VAL A 50 8.90 -3.73 -2.36
CA VAL A 50 9.61 -5.02 -2.38
C VAL A 50 8.68 -6.16 -2.84
N PHE A 51 7.44 -6.18 -2.32
CA PHE A 51 6.45 -7.18 -2.71
C PHE A 51 6.06 -7.06 -4.18
N SER A 52 5.80 -5.84 -4.68
CA SER A 52 5.48 -5.62 -6.10
C SER A 52 6.64 -5.99 -7.02
N CYS A 53 7.89 -5.73 -6.62
CA CYS A 53 9.07 -6.20 -7.35
C CYS A 53 9.16 -7.73 -7.38
N ALA A 54 8.92 -8.41 -6.24
CA ALA A 54 8.91 -9.87 -6.18
C ALA A 54 7.82 -10.48 -7.07
N CYS A 55 6.59 -9.93 -7.02
CA CYS A 55 5.50 -10.35 -7.90
C CYS A 55 5.81 -10.10 -9.38
N PHE A 56 6.41 -8.97 -9.71
CA PHE A 56 6.81 -8.65 -11.08
C PHE A 56 7.84 -9.65 -11.60
N ILE A 57 8.92 -9.90 -10.86
CA ILE A 57 9.96 -10.87 -11.24
C ILE A 57 9.37 -12.27 -11.34
N ALA A 58 8.52 -12.68 -10.40
CA ALA A 58 7.85 -13.98 -10.43
C ALA A 58 6.95 -14.13 -11.68
N SER A 59 6.17 -13.10 -12.01
CA SER A 59 5.31 -13.11 -13.20
C SER A 59 6.10 -13.18 -14.50
N LEU A 60 7.21 -12.44 -14.61
CA LEU A 60 8.13 -12.53 -15.73
C LEU A 60 8.80 -13.90 -15.81
N ALA A 61 9.20 -14.49 -14.68
CA ALA A 61 9.79 -15.82 -14.64
C ALA A 61 8.81 -16.87 -15.19
N ILE A 62 7.52 -16.82 -14.80
CA ILE A 62 6.47 -17.70 -15.30
C ILE A 62 6.26 -17.50 -16.81
N ILE A 63 6.14 -16.25 -17.26
CA ILE A 63 6.00 -15.92 -18.68
C ILE A 63 7.19 -16.46 -19.48
N SER A 64 8.42 -16.24 -18.99
CA SER A 64 9.64 -16.71 -19.66
C SER A 64 9.74 -18.23 -19.70
N ALA A 65 9.35 -18.92 -18.63
CA ALA A 65 9.32 -20.38 -18.58
C ALA A 65 8.31 -20.96 -19.58
N LYS A 66 7.17 -20.32 -19.77
CA LYS A 66 6.16 -20.71 -20.76
C LYS A 66 6.59 -20.43 -22.20
N PHE A 67 7.34 -19.35 -22.44
CA PHE A 67 7.93 -19.10 -23.76
C PHE A 67 9.05 -20.09 -24.11
N ASN A 68 9.82 -20.54 -23.11
CA ASN A 68 10.89 -21.51 -23.31
C ASN A 68 10.43 -22.98 -23.21
N SER A 69 9.18 -23.25 -22.81
CA SER A 69 8.67 -24.61 -22.87
C SER A 69 8.50 -25.01 -24.34
N VAL A 70 9.52 -25.66 -24.89
CA VAL A 70 9.43 -26.40 -26.14
C VAL A 70 8.46 -27.55 -25.87
N SER A 71 7.22 -27.39 -26.32
CA SER A 71 6.22 -28.44 -26.14
C SER A 71 6.62 -29.62 -27.04
N VAL A 72 7.04 -30.71 -26.41
CA VAL A 72 7.27 -32.01 -27.08
C VAL A 72 5.95 -32.55 -27.68
N TYR A 73 4.82 -32.11 -27.13
CA TYR A 73 3.48 -32.37 -27.63
C TYR A 73 2.94 -31.10 -28.31
N GLU A 74 2.22 -31.24 -29.43
CA GLU A 74 1.84 -30.18 -30.37
C GLU A 74 1.03 -29.00 -29.78
N ASP A 75 0.60 -29.08 -28.52
CA ASP A 75 -0.06 -27.97 -27.86
C ASP A 75 0.98 -26.99 -27.28
N LYS A 76 1.29 -25.95 -28.05
CA LYS A 76 1.94 -24.75 -27.52
C LYS A 76 1.21 -24.33 -26.24
N GLN A 77 1.88 -24.34 -25.09
CA GLN A 77 1.33 -23.76 -23.86
C GLN A 77 1.19 -22.25 -24.08
N TYR A 78 0.02 -21.83 -24.59
CA TYR A 78 -0.29 -20.42 -24.69
C TYR A 78 -0.31 -19.81 -23.29
N ILE A 79 0.44 -18.72 -23.12
CA ILE A 79 0.37 -17.91 -21.91
C ILE A 79 -1.04 -17.34 -21.83
N SER A 80 -1.78 -17.67 -20.76
CA SER A 80 -3.06 -17.04 -20.48
C SER A 80 -2.89 -15.52 -20.40
N PHE A 81 -3.79 -14.78 -21.05
CA PHE A 81 -3.80 -13.32 -21.05
C PHE A 81 -3.77 -12.71 -19.63
N GLU A 82 -4.27 -13.45 -18.64
CA GLU A 82 -4.25 -13.13 -17.21
C GLU A 82 -2.84 -12.83 -16.67
N TRP A 83 -1.81 -13.59 -17.08
CA TRP A 83 -0.43 -13.39 -16.61
C TRP A 83 0.18 -12.10 -17.15
N TRP A 84 -0.19 -11.71 -18.38
CA TRP A 84 0.22 -10.43 -18.96
C TRP A 84 -0.39 -9.26 -18.21
N ILE A 85 -1.68 -9.33 -17.88
CA ILE A 85 -2.35 -8.31 -17.07
C ILE A 85 -1.71 -8.23 -15.68
N PHE A 86 -1.46 -9.36 -15.04
CA PHE A 86 -0.86 -9.40 -13.71
C PHE A 86 0.56 -8.82 -13.68
N CYS A 87 1.36 -9.11 -14.70
CA CYS A 87 2.68 -8.52 -14.89
C CYS A 87 2.59 -7.00 -15.08
N GLY A 88 1.68 -6.53 -15.94
CA GLY A 88 1.46 -5.10 -16.18
C GLY A 88 0.96 -4.36 -14.94
N LEU A 89 0.06 -4.96 -14.16
CA LEU A 89 -0.45 -4.43 -12.90
C LEU A 89 0.67 -4.30 -11.86
N SER A 90 1.51 -5.32 -11.73
CA SER A 90 2.66 -5.31 -10.82
C SER A 90 3.68 -4.23 -11.20
N PHE A 91 3.95 -4.07 -12.49
CA PHE A 91 4.81 -2.99 -13.00
C PHE A 91 4.22 -1.60 -12.74
N SER A 92 2.91 -1.44 -12.95
CA SER A 92 2.20 -0.19 -12.67
C SER A 92 2.22 0.15 -11.18
N MET A 93 2.06 -0.85 -10.30
CA MET A 93 2.24 -0.68 -8.85
C MET A 93 3.62 -0.14 -8.52
N ILE A 94 4.69 -0.72 -9.06
CA ILE A 94 6.08 -0.26 -8.79
C ILE A 94 6.23 1.22 -9.12
N ILE A 95 5.82 1.65 -10.31
CA ILE A 95 5.94 3.06 -10.73
C ILE A 95 5.13 3.98 -9.80
N ASN A 96 3.89 3.60 -9.47
CA ASN A 96 3.04 4.41 -8.60
C ASN A 96 3.56 4.43 -7.15
N THR A 97 4.14 3.36 -6.66
CA THR A 97 4.75 3.30 -5.31
C THR A 97 5.99 4.20 -5.25
N VAL A 98 6.82 4.20 -6.29
CA VAL A 98 7.95 5.15 -6.39
C VAL A 98 7.44 6.60 -6.46
N ALA A 99 6.40 6.87 -7.26
CA ALA A 99 5.78 8.18 -7.32
C ALA A 99 5.18 8.61 -5.96
N ALA A 100 4.59 7.68 -5.21
CA ALA A 100 4.09 7.91 -3.85
C ALA A 100 5.21 8.21 -2.85
N MET A 101 6.38 7.57 -2.98
CA MET A 101 7.55 7.91 -2.17
C MET A 101 8.01 9.35 -2.44
N TYR A 102 8.07 9.77 -3.71
CA TYR A 102 8.36 11.16 -4.07
C TYR A 102 7.30 12.13 -3.53
N ALA A 103 6.02 11.77 -3.64
CA ALA A 103 4.90 12.53 -3.08
C ALA A 103 5.09 12.81 -1.58
N LEU A 104 5.51 11.79 -0.84
CA LEU A 104 5.76 11.86 0.61
C LEU A 104 7.02 12.65 0.96
N ALA A 105 8.02 12.66 0.08
CA ALA A 105 9.23 13.44 0.26
C ALA A 105 8.96 14.94 0.04
N GLU A 106 8.23 15.30 -1.01
CA GLU A 106 7.96 16.68 -1.41
C GLU A 106 6.69 17.28 -0.77
N HIS A 107 5.93 16.51 0.01
CA HIS A 107 4.61 16.90 0.52
C HIS A 107 3.56 17.18 -0.58
N ASN A 108 3.74 16.57 -1.76
CA ASN A 108 2.88 16.77 -2.93
C ASN A 108 1.71 15.75 -2.95
N ARG A 109 0.55 16.17 -2.43
CA ARG A 109 -0.64 15.32 -2.24
C ARG A 109 -1.17 14.67 -3.53
N PHE A 110 -1.04 15.35 -4.67
CA PHE A 110 -1.61 14.90 -5.95
C PHE A 110 -1.02 13.58 -6.45
N LEU A 111 0.24 13.28 -6.10
CA LEU A 111 0.92 12.05 -6.51
C LEU A 111 0.52 10.83 -5.67
N LEU A 112 -0.10 11.03 -4.50
CA LEU A 112 -0.59 9.93 -3.66
C LEU A 112 -1.95 9.40 -4.13
N ILE A 113 -2.77 10.25 -4.75
CA ILE A 113 -4.11 9.89 -5.24
C ILE A 113 -4.09 8.73 -6.25
N PRO A 114 -3.26 8.74 -7.32
CA PRO A 114 -3.22 7.61 -8.26
C PRO A 114 -2.76 6.31 -7.60
N HIS A 115 -1.87 6.39 -6.61
CA HIS A 115 -1.41 5.22 -5.86
C HIS A 115 -2.53 4.60 -5.02
N ILE A 116 -3.30 5.42 -4.29
CA ILE A 116 -4.47 4.95 -3.53
C ILE A 116 -5.49 4.29 -4.46
N PHE A 117 -5.73 4.86 -5.65
CA PHE A 117 -6.63 4.27 -6.62
C PHE A 117 -6.17 2.88 -7.09
N LEU A 118 -4.86 2.71 -7.34
CA LEU A 118 -4.29 1.44 -7.77
C LEU A 118 -4.31 0.39 -6.65
N LEU A 119 -4.08 0.80 -5.40
CA LEU A 119 -4.26 -0.03 -4.21
C LEU A 119 -5.69 -0.57 -4.10
N ILE A 120 -6.70 0.28 -4.33
CA ILE A 120 -8.11 -0.14 -4.32
C ILE A 120 -8.39 -1.15 -5.42
N LEU A 121 -7.88 -0.93 -6.63
CA LEU A 121 -8.03 -1.87 -7.74
C LEU A 121 -7.37 -3.21 -7.43
N CYS A 122 -6.15 -3.20 -6.90
CA CYS A 122 -5.42 -4.40 -6.53
C CYS A 122 -6.15 -5.18 -5.43
N ASN A 123 -6.66 -4.48 -4.41
CA ASN A 123 -7.46 -5.09 -3.34
C ASN A 123 -8.77 -5.69 -3.87
N SER A 124 -9.46 -4.98 -4.77
CA SER A 124 -10.69 -5.48 -5.40
C SER A 124 -10.44 -6.73 -6.23
N LEU A 125 -9.31 -6.78 -6.94
CA LEU A 125 -8.91 -7.95 -7.73
C LEU A 125 -8.51 -9.12 -6.81
N ALA A 126 -7.79 -8.86 -5.72
CA ALA A 126 -7.48 -9.87 -4.71
C ALA A 126 -8.76 -10.47 -4.11
N CYS A 127 -9.74 -9.62 -3.77
CA CYS A 127 -11.03 -10.05 -3.25
C CYS A 127 -11.83 -10.87 -4.27
N TYR A 128 -11.80 -10.48 -5.55
CA TYR A 128 -12.39 -11.26 -6.63
C TYR A 128 -11.74 -12.65 -6.76
N VAL A 129 -10.40 -12.71 -6.70
CA VAL A 129 -9.67 -13.99 -6.73
C VAL A 129 -9.98 -14.83 -5.50
N LEU A 130 -9.99 -14.24 -4.30
CA LEU A 130 -10.37 -14.92 -3.07
C LEU A 130 -11.77 -15.52 -3.18
N HIS A 131 -12.74 -14.72 -3.63
CA HIS A 131 -14.11 -15.19 -3.83
C HIS A 131 -14.18 -16.32 -4.85
N TYR A 132 -13.45 -16.21 -5.96
CA TYR A 132 -13.37 -17.27 -6.97
C TYR A 132 -12.72 -18.56 -6.42
N THR A 133 -11.65 -18.44 -5.63
CA THR A 133 -10.99 -19.58 -4.99
C THR A 133 -11.91 -20.24 -3.97
N ILE A 134 -12.66 -19.46 -3.18
CA ILE A 134 -13.64 -19.98 -2.22
C ILE A 134 -14.84 -20.61 -2.93
N SER A 135 -15.28 -20.07 -4.06
CA SER A 135 -16.43 -20.63 -4.80
C SER A 135 -16.09 -21.94 -5.52
N ASN A 136 -14.85 -22.10 -5.99
CA ASN A 136 -14.38 -23.32 -6.65
C ASN A 136 -13.66 -24.26 -5.67
N PHE A 137 -14.13 -24.28 -4.43
CA PHE A 137 -13.54 -25.04 -3.34
C PHE A 137 -13.47 -26.54 -3.63
N ASP A 138 -12.25 -27.06 -3.72
CA ASP A 138 -11.98 -28.49 -3.53
C ASP A 138 -11.15 -28.65 -2.25
N SER A 139 -11.79 -29.14 -1.19
CA SER A 139 -11.21 -29.29 0.15
C SER A 139 -9.97 -30.18 0.21
N THR A 140 -9.68 -30.94 -0.84
CA THR A 140 -8.77 -32.09 -0.77
C THR A 140 -7.28 -31.73 -0.85
N ASP A 141 -6.92 -30.55 -1.38
CA ASP A 141 -5.52 -30.19 -1.64
C ASP A 141 -4.87 -29.30 -0.57
N PHE A 142 -3.87 -29.77 0.19
CA PHE A 142 -3.10 -28.93 1.12
C PHE A 142 -2.57 -27.60 0.50
N ASN A 143 -2.34 -27.59 -0.81
CA ASN A 143 -1.95 -26.41 -1.57
C ASN A 143 -3.02 -25.30 -1.55
N TRP A 144 -4.32 -25.64 -1.45
CA TRP A 144 -5.41 -24.66 -1.36
C TRP A 144 -5.33 -23.88 -0.06
N HIS A 145 -5.04 -24.55 1.07
CA HIS A 145 -4.92 -23.89 2.38
C HIS A 145 -3.79 -22.87 2.38
N ILE A 146 -2.64 -23.23 1.81
CA ILE A 146 -1.49 -22.34 1.67
C ILE A 146 -1.85 -21.15 0.77
N GLY A 147 -2.53 -21.41 -0.36
CA GLY A 147 -2.98 -20.37 -1.28
C GLY A 147 -3.94 -19.38 -0.61
N LEU A 148 -4.96 -19.89 0.07
CA LEU A 148 -5.94 -19.06 0.78
C LEU A 148 -5.30 -18.23 1.89
N MET A 149 -4.43 -18.84 2.71
CA MET A 149 -3.68 -18.10 3.74
C MET A 149 -2.81 -17.00 3.13
N THR A 150 -2.17 -17.28 1.99
CA THR A 150 -1.35 -16.28 1.29
C THR A 150 -2.20 -15.12 0.76
N ILE A 151 -3.38 -15.41 0.21
CA ILE A 151 -4.30 -14.37 -0.30
C ILE A 151 -4.82 -13.50 0.86
N ILE A 152 -5.30 -14.10 1.95
CA ILE A 152 -5.78 -13.35 3.12
C ILE A 152 -4.68 -12.48 3.72
N CYS A 153 -3.47 -13.02 3.88
CA CYS A 153 -2.31 -12.26 4.35
C CYS A 153 -2.02 -11.07 3.42
N THR A 154 -2.04 -11.29 2.10
CA THR A 154 -1.78 -10.23 1.10
C THR A 154 -2.86 -9.14 1.16
N GLU A 155 -4.14 -9.52 1.26
CA GLU A 155 -5.24 -8.56 1.40
C GLU A 155 -5.13 -7.71 2.67
N SER A 156 -4.84 -8.35 3.81
CA SER A 156 -4.68 -7.65 5.09
C SER A 156 -3.53 -6.64 5.04
N PHE A 157 -2.44 -7.00 4.35
CA PHE A 157 -1.31 -6.11 4.13
C PHE A 157 -1.68 -4.93 3.23
N LEU A 158 -2.36 -5.16 2.10
CA LEU A 158 -2.81 -4.10 1.20
C LEU A 158 -3.81 -3.15 1.87
N LEU A 159 -4.75 -3.68 2.67
CA LEU A 159 -5.68 -2.88 3.46
C LEU A 159 -4.94 -2.02 4.49
N SER A 160 -3.92 -2.58 5.14
CA SER A 160 -3.10 -1.83 6.10
C SER A 160 -2.38 -0.67 5.40
N CYS A 161 -1.76 -0.91 4.25
CA CYS A 161 -1.13 0.14 3.43
C CYS A 161 -2.15 1.23 3.06
N LEU A 162 -3.32 0.85 2.56
CA LEU A 162 -4.38 1.79 2.18
C LEU A 162 -4.83 2.65 3.36
N VAL A 163 -5.05 2.05 4.53
CA VAL A 163 -5.43 2.80 5.74
C VAL A 163 -4.35 3.79 6.15
N PHE A 164 -3.08 3.41 6.12
CA PHE A 164 -1.98 4.30 6.46
C PHE A 164 -1.80 5.42 5.45
N GLU A 165 -1.96 5.15 4.16
CA GLU A 165 -1.89 6.18 3.12
C GLU A 165 -3.04 7.17 3.20
N VAL A 166 -4.27 6.70 3.39
CA VAL A 166 -5.44 7.58 3.57
C VAL A 166 -5.28 8.43 4.83
N ARG A 167 -4.77 7.86 5.93
CA ARG A 167 -4.44 8.62 7.13
C ARG A 167 -3.34 9.65 6.87
N THR A 168 -2.35 9.31 6.07
CA THR A 168 -1.26 10.22 5.70
C THR A 168 -1.78 11.36 4.81
N LEU A 169 -2.63 11.06 3.83
CA LEU A 169 -3.30 12.05 2.99
C LEU A 169 -4.13 13.03 3.84
N ARG A 170 -4.90 12.51 4.80
CA ARG A 170 -5.69 13.32 5.74
C ARG A 170 -4.81 14.10 6.73
N SER A 171 -3.66 13.57 7.12
CA SER A 171 -2.71 14.32 7.94
C SER A 171 -2.05 15.45 7.17
N MET A 172 -2.03 15.38 5.84
CA MET A 172 -1.50 16.46 5.01
C MET A 172 -2.51 17.59 4.79
N THR A 173 -3.84 17.35 4.89
CA THR A 173 -4.91 18.37 4.73
C THR A 173 -5.00 19.34 5.89
#